data_AF-A0A0S7Z1J4-F1
#
_entry.id   AF-A0A0S7Z1J4-F1
#
_cell.length_a   1.000
_cell.length_b   1.000
_cell.length_c   1.000
_cell.angle_alpha   90.00
_cell.angle_beta   90.00
_cell.angle_gamma   90.00
#
_symmetry.space_group_name_H-M   'P 1'
#
loop_
_entity.id
_entity.type
_entity.pdbx_description
1 polymer ?
#
loop_
_entity_poly.entity_id
_entity_poly.type
_entity_poly.pdbx_seq_one_letter_code
_entity_poly.pdbx_strand_id
1 'polypeptide(L)' 'RKRDGRDVVEIIKDGKRIPQPVITGLEDDVKIEIKKGLEEGDRVVIPQFDYQMMERSEDLERRRSPSPR' A
#
# COMPACT_ATOMS: atom_id res chain seq x y z
N ARG A 1 -6.37 6.94 -1.41
CA ARG A 1 -7.61 7.73 -1.66
C ARG A 1 -7.24 9.20 -1.68
N LYS A 2 -7.96 10.06 -2.42
CA LYS A 2 -7.74 11.51 -2.36
C LYS A 2 -8.69 12.18 -1.37
N ARG A 3 -8.17 13.07 -0.53
CA ARG A 3 -8.95 13.96 0.36
C ARG A 3 -8.40 15.36 0.21
N ASP A 4 -9.27 16.32 -0.10
CA ASP A 4 -8.90 17.73 -0.31
C ASP A 4 -7.78 17.91 -1.37
N GLY A 5 -7.80 17.07 -2.42
CA GLY A 5 -6.80 17.09 -3.50
C GLY A 5 -5.46 16.44 -3.17
N ARG A 6 -5.29 15.86 -1.97
CA ARG A 6 -4.07 15.16 -1.54
C ARG A 6 -4.29 13.67 -1.43
N ASP A 7 -3.27 12.88 -1.78
CA ASP A 7 -3.28 11.44 -1.51
C ASP A 7 -3.16 11.18 0.00
N VAL A 8 -4.05 10.34 0.51
CA VAL A 8 -4.14 9.99 1.92
C VAL A 8 -4.23 8.47 2.09
N VAL A 9 -3.57 8.00 3.15
CA VAL A 9 -3.72 6.64 3.71
C VAL A 9 -4.30 6.75 5.13
N GLU A 10 -4.85 5.66 5.65
CA GLU A 10 -5.26 5.59 7.05
C GLU A 10 -4.16 4.92 7.87
N ILE A 11 -3.72 5.56 8.96
CA ILE A 11 -2.79 4.96 9.93
C ILE A 11 -3.47 4.74 11.27
N ILE A 12 -2.96 3.82 12.07
CA ILE A 12 -3.40 3.59 13.44
C ILE A 12 -2.45 4.31 14.41
N LYS A 13 -2.97 5.30 15.14
CA LYS A 13 -2.29 5.95 16.28
C LYS A 13 -3.21 5.92 17.49
N ASP A 14 -2.70 5.45 18.63
CA ASP A 14 -3.46 5.30 19.87
C ASP A 14 -4.80 4.56 19.71
N GLY A 15 -4.80 3.51 18.88
CA GLY A 15 -5.97 2.69 18.59
C GLY A 15 -7.02 3.35 17.68
N LYS A 16 -6.76 4.56 17.18
CA LYS A 16 -7.66 5.30 16.29
C LYS A 16 -7.10 5.38 14.87
N ARG A 17 -8.01 5.35 13.88
CA ARG A 17 -7.67 5.58 12.47
C ARG A 17 -7.53 7.07 12.23
N ILE A 18 -6.38 7.48 11.73
CA ILE A 18 -6.07 8.87 11.39
C ILE A 18 -5.74 8.95 9.90
N PRO A 19 -6.37 9.84 9.13
CA PRO A 19 -5.98 10.11 7.76
C PRO A 19 -4.62 10.79 7.74
N GLN A 20 -3.64 10.14 7.12
CA GLN A 20 -2.26 10.61 6.99
C GLN A 20 -2.01 11.02 5.52
N PRO A 21 -1.69 12.30 5.26
CA PRO A 21 -1.28 12.75 3.94
C PRO A 21 0.04 12.11 3.52
N VAL A 22 0.09 11.67 2.27
CA VAL A 22 1.28 11.05 1.67
C VAL A 22 1.60 11.68 0.33
N ILE A 23 2.86 11.56 -0.08
CA ILE A 23 3.28 11.84 -1.45
C ILE A 23 3.51 10.48 -2.13
N THR A 24 2.71 10.18 -3.14
CA THR A 24 2.83 8.94 -3.91
C THR A 24 3.76 9.12 -5.11
N GLY A 25 4.28 8.00 -5.59
CA GLY A 25 5.17 7.89 -6.73
C GLY A 25 4.50 7.18 -7.89
N LEU A 26 5.11 6.07 -8.30
CA LEU A 26 4.50 5.16 -9.27
C LEU A 26 3.28 4.45 -8.66
N GLU A 27 2.26 4.26 -9.48
CA GLU A 27 1.05 3.53 -9.14
C GLU A 27 0.74 2.60 -10.32
N ASP A 28 0.45 1.34 -10.00
CA ASP A 28 -0.11 0.36 -10.92
C ASP A 28 -1.46 -0.16 -10.37
N ASP A 29 -2.06 -1.13 -11.05
CA ASP A 29 -3.39 -1.67 -10.68
C ASP A 29 -3.42 -2.33 -9.29
N VAL A 30 -2.27 -2.63 -8.69
CA VAL A 30 -2.15 -3.43 -7.46
C VAL A 30 -1.32 -2.73 -6.37
N LYS A 31 -0.33 -1.91 -6.74
CA LYS A 31 0.67 -1.34 -5.85
C LYS A 31 0.79 0.16 -6.05
N ILE A 32 0.94 0.87 -4.93
CA ILE A 32 1.23 2.31 -4.90
C ILE A 32 2.55 2.51 -4.15
N GLU A 33 3.48 3.21 -4.77
CA GLU A 33 4.71 3.68 -4.12
C GLU A 33 4.41 4.91 -3.25
N ILE A 34 4.84 4.88 -1.98
CA ILE A 34 4.80 6.03 -1.08
C ILE A 34 6.21 6.60 -0.93
N LYS A 35 6.42 7.84 -1.36
CA LYS A 35 7.72 8.51 -1.31
C LYS A 35 7.95 9.27 0.00
N LYS A 36 6.89 9.85 0.59
CA LYS A 36 6.94 10.63 1.84
C LYS A 36 5.60 10.60 2.57
N GLY A 37 5.62 10.95 3.85
CA GLY A 37 4.42 11.16 4.67
C GLY A 37 4.10 10.04 5.66
N LEU A 38 4.96 9.03 5.72
CA LEU A 38 4.96 7.97 6.73
C LEU A 38 6.30 7.95 7.46
N GLU A 39 6.27 7.54 8.71
CA GLU A 39 7.45 7.35 9.55
C GLU A 39 7.61 5.87 9.94
N GLU A 40 8.82 5.47 10.30
CA GLU A 40 9.06 4.11 10.77
C GLU A 40 8.19 3.82 12.00
N GLY A 41 7.52 2.67 12.00
CA GLY A 41 6.60 2.26 13.05
C GLY A 41 5.14 2.66 12.83
N ASP A 42 4.83 3.51 11.85
CA ASP A 42 3.45 3.79 11.46
C ASP A 42 2.76 2.50 10.96
N ARG A 43 1.56 2.24 11.50
CA ARG A 43 0.74 1.09 11.09
C ARG A 43 -0.32 1.54 10.10
N VAL A 44 -0.11 1.26 8.83
CA VAL A 44 -1.05 1.58 7.75
C VAL A 44 -2.18 0.55 7.71
N VAL A 45 -3.41 1.04 7.52
CA VAL A 45 -4.59 0.20 7.34
C VAL A 45 -4.69 -0.19 5.86
N ILE A 46 -4.57 -1.48 5.57
CA ILE A 46 -4.77 -2.03 4.23
C ILE A 46 -6.12 -2.76 4.20
N PRO A 47 -7.06 -2.36 3.33
CA PRO A 47 -8.34 -3.06 3.15
C PRO A 47 -8.13 -4.54 2.81
N GLN A 48 -8.98 -5.40 3.36
CA GLN A 48 -8.86 -6.85 3.21
C GLN A 48 -8.98 -7.33 1.74
N PHE A 49 -9.66 -6.57 0.88
CA PHE A 49 -9.74 -6.84 -0.56
C PHE A 49 -8.41 -6.60 -1.29
N ASP A 50 -7.65 -5.59 -0.88
CA ASP A 50 -6.37 -5.25 -1.49
C ASP A 50 -5.32 -6.33 -1.17
N TYR A 51 -5.39 -6.90 0.03
CA TYR A 51 -4.52 -8.01 0.47
C TYR A 51 -4.68 -9.26 -0.41
N GLN A 52 -5.91 -9.67 -0.72
CA GLN A 52 -6.16 -10.87 -1.53
C GLN A 52 -5.70 -10.71 -2.98
N MET A 53 -5.83 -9.50 -3.53
CA MET A 53 -5.32 -9.20 -4.88
C MET A 53 -3.80 -9.18 -4.91
N MET A 54 -3.15 -8.61 -3.88
CA MET A 54 -1.70 -8.63 -3.76
C MET A 54 -1.16 -10.06 -3.66
N GLU A 55 -1.70 -10.92 -2.79
CA GLU A 55 -1.25 -12.33 -2.68
C GLU A 55 -1.39 -13.09 -4.01
N ARG A 56 -2.51 -12.91 -4.73
CA ARG A 56 -2.72 -13.52 -6.04
C ARG A 56 -1.71 -13.03 -7.08
N SER A 57 -1.40 -11.74 -7.07
CA SER A 57 -0.42 -11.16 -7.99
C SER A 57 0.99 -11.70 -7.73
N GLU A 58 1.39 -11.81 -6.46
CA GLU A 58 2.70 -12.38 -6.09
C GLU A 58 2.81 -13.87 -6.45
N ASP A 59 1.75 -14.66 -6.24
CA ASP A 59 1.72 -16.07 -6.64
C ASP A 59 1.83 -16.23 -8.17
N LEU A 60 1.16 -15.37 -8.93
CA LEU A 60 1.29 -15.33 -10.40
C LEU A 60 2.69 -14.93 -10.85
N GLU A 61 3.33 -13.95 -10.23
CA GLU A 61 4.71 -13.55 -10.53
C GLU A 61 5.71 -14.66 -10.21
N ARG A 62 5.55 -15.35 -9.07
CA ARG A 62 6.37 -16.51 -8.71
C ARG A 62 6.27 -17.63 -9.73
N ARG A 63 5.07 -17.89 -10.27
CA ARG A 63 4.87 -18.90 -11.32
C ARG A 63 5.44 -18.48 -12.67
N ARG A 64 5.52 -17.17 -12.95
CA ARG A 64 6.06 -16.60 -14.19
C ARG A 64 7.58 -16.46 -14.18
N SER A 65 8.19 -16.42 -13.00
CA SER A 65 9.65 -16.37 -12.83
C SER A 65 10.22 -17.80 -12.97
N PRO A 66 10.97 -18.15 -14.04
CA PRO A 66 11.65 -19.44 -14.08
C PRO A 66 12.72 -19.47 -13.00
N SER A 67 12.83 -20.59 -12.28
CA SER A 67 13.88 -20.78 -11.27
C SER A 67 15.25 -20.40 -11.84
N PRO A 68 16.09 -19.64 -11.10
CA PRO A 68 17.47 -19.47 -11.50
C PRO A 68 18.12 -20.87 -11.53
N ARG A 69 18.72 -21.23 -12.67
CA ARG A 69 19.56 -22.42 -12.78
C ARG A 69 20.89 -22.20 -12.06
#